data_AF-A0A534HWA4-F1
#
_entry.id   AF-A0A534HWA4-F1
#
_cell.length_a   1.000
_cell.length_b   1.000
_cell.length_c   1.000
_cell.angle_alpha   90.00
_cell.angle_beta   90.00
_cell.angle_gamma   90.00
#
_symmetry.space_group_name_H-M   'P 1'
#
loop_
_entity.id
_entity.type
_entity.pdbx_description
1 polymer ?
#
loop_
_entity_poly.entity_id
_entity_poly.type
_entity_poly.pdbx_seq_one_letter_code
_entity_poly.pdbx_strand_id
1 'polypeptide(L)'
;MNSTGIVWDSSPLIVSAPPVMGAPLQKSVFNWTFETEGTFTYFCKLHAYKIGSSWVGMTGTVIVERSPTEAVNGLSPLTYAGLGIGIVALLIGLGAMGLSRRRGGGGTPPANP
;
A
#
# COMPACT_ATOMS: atom_id res chain seq x y z
N MET A 1 -8.05 -6.99 -25.57
CA MET A 1 -8.03 -7.24 -24.12
C MET A 1 -6.56 -7.32 -23.68
N ASN A 2 -6.04 -6.28 -23.05
CA ASN A 2 -4.63 -6.16 -22.68
C ASN A 2 -4.38 -6.88 -21.35
N SER A 3 -4.06 -8.18 -21.40
CA SER A 3 -3.76 -8.99 -20.21
C SER A 3 -2.27 -8.87 -19.87
N THR A 4 -1.83 -7.69 -19.43
CA THR A 4 -0.48 -7.51 -18.85
C THR A 4 -0.46 -7.77 -17.34
N GLY A 5 -1.56 -8.29 -16.77
CA GLY A 5 -1.58 -8.78 -15.39
C GLY A 5 -0.74 -10.05 -15.33
N ILE A 6 0.43 -9.96 -14.69
CA ILE A 6 1.29 -11.10 -14.39
C ILE A 6 0.41 -12.18 -13.73
N VAL A 7 0.24 -13.31 -14.41
CA VAL A 7 -0.49 -14.46 -13.86
C VAL A 7 0.48 -15.18 -12.93
N TRP A 8 0.20 -15.11 -11.64
CA TRP A 8 0.94 -15.84 -10.62
C TRP A 8 0.47 -17.30 -10.57
N ASP A 9 1.40 -18.23 -10.77
CA ASP A 9 1.16 -19.67 -10.79
C ASP A 9 1.65 -20.31 -9.48
N SER A 10 0.73 -20.79 -8.66
CA SER A 10 1.04 -21.44 -7.38
C SER A 10 1.16 -22.96 -7.45
N SER A 11 1.40 -23.48 -8.65
CA SER A 11 1.58 -24.92 -8.83
C SER A 11 2.98 -25.32 -8.34
N PRO A 12 3.10 -26.40 -7.55
CA PRO A 12 4.37 -27.14 -7.49
C PRO A 12 4.74 -27.49 -8.93
N LEU A 13 6.02 -27.69 -9.24
CA LEU A 13 6.49 -28.10 -10.57
C LEU A 13 5.91 -29.46 -11.00
N ILE A 14 4.60 -29.53 -11.28
CA ILE A 14 3.90 -30.67 -11.83
C ILE A 14 4.16 -30.63 -13.33
N VAL A 15 5.33 -31.14 -13.70
CA VAL A 15 5.66 -31.45 -15.08
C VAL A 15 4.65 -32.49 -15.58
N SER A 16 3.84 -32.09 -16.55
CA SER A 16 2.96 -32.94 -17.36
C SER A 16 1.80 -33.67 -16.68
N ALA A 17 0.72 -32.94 -16.37
CA ALA A 17 -0.69 -33.29 -16.62
C ALA A 17 -1.59 -32.43 -15.71
N PRO A 18 -2.77 -31.97 -16.17
CA PRO A 18 -3.76 -31.41 -15.24
C PRO A 18 -4.10 -32.48 -14.19
N PRO A 19 -4.20 -32.12 -12.91
CA PRO A 19 -4.65 -33.07 -11.91
C PRO A 19 -6.06 -33.53 -12.28
N VAL A 20 -6.22 -34.84 -12.41
CA VAL A 20 -7.53 -35.47 -12.47
C VAL A 20 -8.18 -35.21 -11.12
N MET A 21 -9.38 -34.61 -11.09
CA MET A 21 -10.17 -34.48 -9.86
C MET A 21 -10.41 -35.89 -9.31
N GLY A 22 -9.63 -36.31 -8.30
CA GLY A 22 -9.65 -37.67 -7.74
C GLY A 22 -8.29 -38.35 -7.52
N ALA A 23 -7.17 -37.78 -8.01
CA ALA A 23 -5.84 -38.25 -7.59
C ALA A 23 -5.57 -37.87 -6.12
N PRO A 24 -4.82 -38.68 -5.33
CA PRO A 24 -4.53 -38.36 -3.94
C PRO A 24 -3.86 -36.98 -3.87
N LEU A 25 -4.54 -36.03 -3.25
CA LEU A 25 -4.10 -34.65 -3.12
C LEU A 25 -2.77 -34.65 -2.36
N GLN A 26 -1.66 -34.50 -3.08
CA GLN A 26 -0.41 -34.13 -2.43
C GLN A 26 -0.58 -32.71 -1.93
N LYS A 27 -0.70 -32.55 -0.61
CA LYS A 27 -0.73 -31.26 0.04
C LYS A 27 0.61 -30.57 -0.26
N SER A 28 0.58 -29.63 -1.18
CA SER A 28 1.76 -28.84 -1.55
C SER A 28 1.61 -27.41 -1.08
N VAL A 29 2.67 -26.84 -0.54
CA VAL A 29 2.75 -25.42 -0.19
C VAL A 29 3.60 -24.72 -1.25
N PHE A 30 3.10 -23.61 -1.78
CA PHE A 30 3.82 -22.71 -2.66
C PHE A 30 4.03 -21.38 -1.94
N ASN A 31 5.24 -20.86 -1.96
CA ASN A 31 5.60 -19.58 -1.36
C ASN A 31 6.10 -18.62 -2.43
N TRP A 32 5.64 -17.37 -2.38
CA TRP A 32 6.08 -16.30 -3.26
C TRP A 32 6.20 -14.98 -2.49
N THR A 33 7.18 -14.16 -2.84
CA THR A 33 7.38 -12.82 -2.28
C THR A 33 7.23 -11.79 -3.39
N PHE A 34 6.32 -10.83 -3.22
CA PHE A 34 6.11 -9.75 -4.17
C PHE A 34 7.11 -8.63 -3.91
N GLU A 35 7.84 -8.21 -4.94
CA GLU A 35 8.83 -7.12 -4.86
C GLU A 35 8.22 -5.74 -5.09
N THR A 36 7.00 -5.68 -5.64
CA THR A 36 6.32 -4.42 -5.97
C THR A 36 4.85 -4.48 -5.61
N GLU A 37 4.31 -3.31 -5.26
CA GLU A 37 2.87 -3.13 -5.09
C GLU A 37 2.14 -3.33 -6.41
N GLY A 38 0.94 -3.90 -6.34
CA GLY A 38 0.17 -4.19 -7.55
C GLY A 38 -1.02 -5.11 -7.30
N THR A 39 -1.84 -5.23 -8.33
CA THR A 39 -2.93 -6.21 -8.39
C THR A 39 -2.54 -7.33 -9.34
N PHE A 40 -2.57 -8.55 -8.82
CA PHE A 40 -2.11 -9.74 -9.51
C PHE A 40 -3.24 -10.75 -9.65
N THR A 41 -3.29 -11.41 -10.81
CA THR A 41 -4.22 -12.53 -11.01
C THR A 41 -3.55 -13.81 -10.52
N TYR A 42 -4.18 -14.48 -9.57
CA TYR A 42 -3.79 -15.80 -9.08
C TYR A 42 -4.46 -16.87 -9.93
N PHE A 43 -3.70 -17.86 -10.41
CA PHE A 43 -4.24 -19.04 -11.07
C PHE A 43 -3.71 -20.32 -10.42
N CYS A 44 -4.62 -21.17 -9.92
CA CYS A 44 -4.26 -22.46 -9.34
C CYS A 44 -4.35 -23.56 -10.41
N LYS A 45 -3.20 -24.02 -10.96
CA LYS A 45 -3.26 -25.13 -11.93
C LYS A 45 -3.65 -26.46 -11.28
N LEU A 46 -3.60 -26.56 -9.94
CA LEU A 46 -4.08 -27.74 -9.23
C LEU A 46 -5.60 -27.96 -9.37
N HIS A 47 -6.35 -26.92 -9.72
CA HIS A 47 -7.78 -27.00 -10.02
C HIS A 47 -8.05 -26.58 -11.47
N ALA A 48 -7.09 -26.79 -12.36
CA ALA A 48 -7.22 -26.45 -13.76
C ALA A 48 -7.39 -27.69 -14.64
N TYR A 49 -8.19 -27.53 -15.68
CA TYR A 49 -8.36 -28.47 -16.76
C TYR A 49 -8.33 -27.73 -18.11
N LYS A 50 -8.10 -28.47 -19.19
CA LYS A 50 -7.96 -27.89 -20.53
C LYS A 50 -9.25 -28.13 -21.33
N ILE A 51 -9.79 -27.07 -21.93
CA ILE A 51 -10.90 -27.15 -22.88
C ILE A 51 -10.37 -26.67 -24.24
N GLY A 52 -10.21 -27.60 -25.18
CA GLY A 52 -9.56 -27.32 -26.46
C GLY A 52 -8.12 -26.81 -26.27
N SER A 53 -7.87 -25.57 -26.66
CA SER A 53 -6.57 -24.90 -26.51
C SER A 53 -6.47 -24.00 -25.27
N SER A 54 -7.55 -23.86 -24.50
CA SER A 54 -7.65 -22.93 -23.37
C SER A 54 -7.59 -23.65 -22.02
N TRP A 55 -7.01 -22.99 -21.02
CA TRP A 55 -7.03 -23.45 -19.62
C TRP A 55 -8.20 -22.82 -18.88
N VAL A 56 -8.90 -23.63 -18.09
CA VAL A 56 -9.97 -23.20 -17.17
C VAL A 56 -9.63 -23.73 -15.80
N GLY A 57 -9.80 -22.92 -14.76
CA GLY A 57 -9.51 -23.35 -13.40
C GLY A 57 -9.83 -22.29 -12.37
N MET A 58 -9.42 -22.56 -11.13
CA MET A 58 -9.57 -21.62 -10.03
C MET A 58 -8.68 -20.41 -10.23
N THR A 59 -9.30 -19.22 -10.18
CA THR A 59 -8.63 -17.93 -10.27
C THR A 59 -8.95 -17.07 -9.05
N GLY A 60 -8.06 -16.15 -8.71
CA GLY A 60 -8.24 -15.19 -7.62
C GLY A 60 -7.56 -13.86 -7.94
N THR A 61 -7.79 -12.87 -7.09
CA THR A 61 -7.10 -11.58 -7.13
C THR A 61 -6.26 -11.43 -5.88
N VAL A 62 -4.98 -11.12 -6.05
CA VAL A 62 -4.06 -10.79 -4.96
C VAL A 62 -3.75 -9.31 -5.07
N ILE A 63 -4.01 -8.57 -4.00
CA ILE A 63 -3.71 -7.14 -3.90
C ILE A 63 -2.52 -7.01 -2.97
N VAL A 64 -1.42 -6.47 -3.48
CA VAL A 64 -0.21 -6.16 -2.75
C VAL A 64 -0.13 -4.65 -2.61
N GLU A 65 -0.27 -4.19 -1.38
CA GLU A 65 -0.12 -2.77 -1.04
C GLU A 65 1.26 -2.55 -0.42
N ARG A 66 1.82 -1.36 -0.64
CA ARG A 66 3.07 -0.97 0.02
C ARG A 66 2.85 -0.86 1.51
N SER A 67 3.80 -1.37 2.27
CA SER A 67 3.82 -1.19 3.71
C SER A 67 3.87 0.31 4.05
N PRO A 68 3.04 0.81 4.98
CA PRO A 68 3.10 2.19 5.45
C PRO A 68 4.51 2.56 5.95
N THR A 69 5.23 1.61 6.53
CA THR A 69 6.60 1.77 7.02
C THR A 69 7.60 2.03 5.89
N GLU A 70 7.40 1.45 4.71
CA GLU A 70 8.23 1.73 3.55
C GLU A 70 7.89 3.08 2.90
N ALA A 71 6.64 3.53 3.02
CA ALA A 71 6.25 4.87 2.58
C ALA A 71 6.94 5.98 3.40
N VAL A 72 7.08 5.82 4.72
CA VAL A 72 7.84 6.77 5.56
C VAL A 72 9.35 6.66 5.35
N ASN A 73 9.89 5.46 5.17
CA ASN A 73 11.33 5.28 4.92
C ASN A 73 11.76 5.79 3.53
N GLY A 74 10.83 5.90 2.58
CA GLY A 74 11.06 6.50 1.26
C GLY A 74 10.97 8.03 1.22
N LEU A 75 10.63 8.69 2.33
CA LEU A 75 10.63 10.15 2.40
C LEU A 75 12.06 10.69 2.33
N SER A 76 12.30 11.65 1.43
CA SER A 76 13.61 12.28 1.34
C SER A 76 13.93 13.10 2.60
N PRO A 77 15.21 13.27 2.96
CA PRO A 77 15.63 14.17 4.03
C PRO A 77 15.09 15.60 3.87
N LEU A 78 14.88 16.05 2.62
CA LEU A 78 14.30 17.36 2.32
C LEU A 78 12.82 17.45 2.74
N THR A 79 12.07 16.36 2.60
CA THR A 79 10.66 16.31 3.00
C THR A 79 10.54 16.43 4.51
N TYR A 80 11.39 15.72 5.26
CA TYR A 80 11.46 15.84 6.72
C TYR A 80 11.89 17.23 7.18
N ALA A 81 12.92 17.81 6.54
CA ALA A 81 13.36 19.16 6.85
C ALA A 81 12.26 20.19 6.58
N GLY A 82 11.58 20.09 5.43
CA GLY A 82 10.47 20.98 5.08
C GLY A 82 9.30 20.88 6.07
N LEU A 83 8.94 19.67 6.49
CA LEU A 83 7.87 19.44 7.46
C LEU A 83 8.25 20.00 8.85
N GLY A 84 9.49 19.77 9.29
CA GLY A 84 10.03 20.35 10.52
C GLY A 84 10.03 21.88 10.50
N ILE A 85 10.52 22.49 9.43
CA ILE A 85 10.53 23.95 9.25
C ILE A 85 9.10 24.50 9.24
N GLY A 86 8.17 23.85 8.53
CA GLY A 86 6.77 24.25 8.47
C GLY A 86 6.08 24.24 9.84
N ILE A 87 6.30 23.18 10.63
CA ILE A 87 5.77 23.08 11.99
C ILE A 87 6.35 24.19 12.88
N VAL A 88 7.66 24.42 12.83
CA VAL A 88 8.31 25.47 13.63
C VAL A 88 7.77 26.85 13.27
N ALA A 89 7.64 27.16 11.97
CA ALA A 89 7.09 28.43 11.51
C ALA A 89 5.63 28.62 11.96
N LEU A 90 4.81 27.57 11.90
CA LEU A 90 3.42 27.59 12.38
C LEU A 90 3.37 27.90 13.88
N LEU A 91 4.19 27.24 14.70
CA LEU A 91 4.23 27.45 16.14
C LEU A 91 4.68 28.86 16.50
N ILE A 92 5.69 29.38 15.82
CA ILE A 92 6.16 30.77 16.00
C ILE A 92 5.05 31.76 15.62
N GLY A 93 4.39 31.54 14.48
CA GLY A 93 3.29 32.38 14.02
C GLY A 93 2.11 32.41 14.99
N LEU A 94 1.68 31.25 15.49
CA LEU A 94 0.61 31.14 16.48
C LEU A 94 0.99 31.81 17.81
N GLY A 95 2.24 31.65 18.27
CA GLY A 95 2.75 32.34 19.45
C GLY A 95 2.73 33.86 19.29
N ALA A 96 3.26 34.38 18.18
CA ALA A 96 3.30 35.81 17.88
C ALA A 96 1.89 36.42 17.74
N MET A 97 0.95 35.70 17.11
CA MET A 97 -0.46 36.12 16.99
C MET A 97 -1.16 36.14 18.35
N GLY A 98 -0.92 35.14 19.21
CA GLY A 98 -1.46 35.09 20.57
C GLY A 98 -0.96 36.24 21.45
N LEU A 99 0.34 36.57 21.39
CA LEU A 99 0.93 37.71 22.09
C LEU A 99 0.40 39.05 21.57
N SER A 100 0.22 39.20 20.25
CA SER A 100 -0.28 40.44 19.64
C SER A 100 -1.73 40.74 20.03
N ARG A 101 -2.59 39.72 20.12
CA ARG A 101 -3.96 39.87 20.64
C ARG A 101 -3.98 40.34 22.10
N ARG A 102 -3.03 39.90 22.93
CA ARG A 102 -2.98 40.29 24.35
C ARG A 102 -2.54 41.74 24.55
N ARG A 103 -1.68 42.27 23.67
CA ARG A 103 -1.17 43.64 23.75
C ARG A 103 -2.16 44.69 23.23
N GLY A 104 -3.03 44.33 22.29
CA GLY A 104 -4.07 45.23 21.74
C GLY A 104 -5.30 45.46 22.64
N GLY A 105 -5.46 44.69 23.73
CA GLY A 105 -6.58 44.83 24.67
C GLY A 105 -6.35 45.80 25.83
N GLY A 106 -5.15 46.35 25.97
CA GLY A 106 -4.78 47.27 27.06
C GLY A 106 -5.08 48.74 26.73
N GLY A 107 -6.35 49.08 26.53
CA GLY A 107 -6.77 50.48 26.43
C GLY A 107 -6.55 51.21 27.75
N THR A 108 -5.92 52.38 27.70
CA THR A 108 -5.66 53.25 28.87
C THR A 108 -6.95 53.59 29.62
N PRO A 109 -6.97 53.54 30.97
CA PRO A 109 -8.15 53.93 31.74
C PRO A 109 -8.51 55.41 31.48
N PRO A 110 -9.80 55.78 31.40
CA PRO A 110 -10.20 57.17 31.26
C PRO A 110 -9.80 57.96 32.52
N ALA A 111 -9.28 59.17 32.32
CA ALA A 111 -8.98 60.10 33.39
C ALA A 111 -10.29 60.59 34.03
N ASN A 112 -10.37 60.51 35.36
CA ASN A 112 -11.52 60.95 36.14
C ASN A 112 -11.40 62.46 36.43
N PRO A 113 -12.49 63.26 36.35
CA PRO A 113 -12.48 64.68 36.69
C PRO A 113 -12.33 64.96 38.19
#